data_AF-A0A1Q7NZ04-F1
#
_entry.id   AF-A0A1Q7NZ04-F1
#
_cell.length_a   1.000
_cell.length_b   1.000
_cell.length_c   1.000
_cell.angle_alpha   90.00
_cell.angle_beta   90.00
_cell.angle_gamma   90.00
#
_symmetry.space_group_name_H-M   'P 1'
#
loop_
_entity.id
_entity.type
_entity.pdbx_description
1 polymer ?
#
loop_
_entity_poly.entity_id
_entity_poly.type
_entity_poly.pdbx_seq_one_letter_code
_entity_poly.pdbx_strand_id
1 'polypeptide(L)'
;MPEKETIERVRRDRRQGKAPSTQAGEFVREEIEHVREGKHGARSTKQAIAIGLSKARRAGVKLPPPKPGRTSAETRERTVRDVARGRAGSRRKPAQKRSRATLRALKRE
;
A
#
# COMPACT_ATOMS: atom_id res chain seq x y z
N MET A 1 5.78 4.40 4.75
CA MET A 1 4.46 4.98 5.06
C MET A 1 4.09 5.86 3.87
N PRO A 2 2.81 5.92 3.47
CA PRO A 2 2.39 6.76 2.33
C PRO A 2 2.66 8.25 2.62
N GLU A 3 2.89 9.00 1.57
CA GLU A 3 3.06 10.44 1.59
C GLU A 3 1.77 11.14 2.04
N LYS A 4 1.93 12.30 2.68
CA LYS A 4 0.78 13.10 3.15
C LYS A 4 -0.13 13.47 1.99
N GLU A 5 0.45 13.77 0.84
CA GLU A 5 -0.31 14.16 -0.35
C GLU A 5 -1.22 13.02 -0.84
N THR A 6 -0.74 11.78 -0.89
CA THR A 6 -1.54 10.61 -1.26
C THR A 6 -2.72 10.43 -0.30
N ILE A 7 -2.51 10.63 1.01
CA ILE A 7 -3.59 10.56 2.01
C ILE A 7 -4.64 11.65 1.75
N GLU A 8 -4.24 12.88 1.43
CA GLU A 8 -5.17 13.97 1.15
C GLU A 8 -5.98 13.73 -0.14
N ARG A 9 -5.34 13.21 -1.19
CA ARG A 9 -6.05 12.79 -2.43
C ARG A 9 -7.09 11.72 -2.14
N VAL A 10 -6.73 10.70 -1.37
CA VAL A 10 -7.65 9.63 -0.97
C VAL A 10 -8.81 10.16 -0.11
N ARG A 11 -8.54 11.10 0.81
CA ARG A 11 -9.58 11.75 1.60
C ARG A 11 -10.55 12.54 0.72
N ARG A 12 -10.04 13.24 -0.29
CA ARG A 12 -10.85 13.96 -1.28
C ARG A 12 -11.73 12.99 -2.07
N ASP A 13 -11.16 11.91 -2.60
CA ASP A 13 -11.91 10.88 -3.32
C ASP A 13 -13.00 10.25 -2.47
N ARG A 14 -12.72 10.00 -1.19
CA ARG A 14 -13.70 9.50 -0.24
C ARG A 14 -14.83 10.50 0.01
N ARG A 15 -14.52 11.80 0.13
CA ARG A 15 -15.54 12.86 0.26
C ARG A 15 -16.41 12.98 -1.00
N GLN A 16 -15.84 12.72 -2.16
CA GLN A 16 -16.55 12.66 -3.44
C GLN A 16 -17.35 11.36 -3.65
N GLY A 17 -17.35 10.44 -2.67
CA GLY A 17 -18.09 9.17 -2.78
C GLY A 17 -17.48 8.16 -3.76
N LYS A 18 -16.23 8.34 -4.19
CA LYS A 18 -15.58 7.44 -5.15
C LYS A 18 -15.37 6.04 -4.56
N ALA A 19 -15.36 5.04 -5.44
CA ALA A 19 -15.19 3.65 -5.07
C ALA A 19 -13.86 3.38 -4.34
N PRO A 20 -13.80 2.35 -3.45
CA PRO A 20 -12.57 1.98 -2.76
C PRO A 20 -11.40 1.62 -3.70
N SER A 21 -11.69 1.08 -4.88
CA SER A 21 -10.69 0.79 -5.92
C SER A 21 -10.06 2.06 -6.49
N THR A 22 -10.85 3.11 -6.68
CA THR A 22 -10.34 4.42 -7.13
C THR A 22 -9.45 5.05 -6.07
N GLN A 23 -9.89 5.03 -4.81
CA GLN A 23 -9.07 5.48 -3.68
C GLN A 23 -7.76 4.68 -3.58
N ALA A 24 -7.80 3.38 -3.84
CA ALA A 24 -6.60 2.55 -3.87
C ALA A 24 -5.63 2.92 -5.00
N GLY A 25 -6.17 3.42 -6.12
CA GLY A 25 -5.43 3.85 -7.28
C GLY A 25 -4.40 4.94 -6.96
N GLU A 26 -4.72 5.85 -6.03
CA GLU A 26 -3.79 6.89 -5.57
C GLU A 26 -2.51 6.30 -4.94
N PHE A 27 -2.62 5.20 -4.18
CA PHE A 27 -1.46 4.52 -3.61
C PHE A 27 -0.66 3.74 -4.65
N VAL A 28 -1.32 3.20 -5.66
CA VAL A 28 -0.64 2.53 -6.78
C VAL A 28 0.10 3.54 -7.63
N ARG A 29 -0.51 4.70 -7.89
CA ARG A 29 0.10 5.83 -8.60
C ARG A 29 1.33 6.32 -7.85
N GLU A 30 1.23 6.54 -6.54
CA GLU A 30 2.36 6.90 -5.67
C GLU A 30 3.51 5.88 -5.80
N GLU A 31 3.22 4.58 -5.70
CA GLU A 31 4.26 3.55 -5.78
C GLU A 31 4.98 3.57 -7.13
N ILE A 32 4.24 3.74 -8.23
CA ILE A 32 4.81 3.82 -9.57
C ILE A 32 5.68 5.07 -9.71
N GLU A 33 5.23 6.20 -9.17
CA GLU A 33 6.03 7.44 -9.14
C GLU A 33 7.32 7.25 -8.34
N HIS A 34 7.26 6.63 -7.16
CA HIS A 34 8.45 6.34 -6.35
C HIS A 34 9.46 5.45 -7.06
N VAL A 35 8.98 4.47 -7.84
CA VAL A 35 9.84 3.62 -8.68
C VAL A 35 10.48 4.44 -9.80
N ARG A 36 9.71 5.29 -10.49
CA ARG A 36 10.21 6.15 -11.58
C ARG A 36 11.21 7.19 -11.09
N GLU A 37 11.01 7.74 -9.89
CA GLU A 37 11.90 8.70 -9.24
C GLU A 37 13.16 8.05 -8.65
N GLY A 38 13.27 6.72 -8.64
CA GLY A 38 14.41 6.00 -8.06
C GLY A 38 14.44 6.02 -6.52
N LYS A 39 13.32 6.32 -5.85
CA LYS A 39 13.20 6.24 -4.38
C LYS A 39 13.41 4.80 -3.89
N HIS A 40 12.88 3.83 -4.63
CA HIS A 40 13.10 2.39 -4.47
C HIS A 40 12.79 1.66 -5.78
N GLY A 41 13.29 0.43 -5.95
CA GLY A 41 13.03 -0.41 -7.11
C GLY A 41 11.79 -1.30 -6.97
N ALA A 42 11.41 -1.92 -8.08
CA ALA A 42 10.42 -3.00 -8.17
C ALA A 42 10.75 -3.87 -9.38
N ARG A 43 10.84 -5.18 -9.16
CA ARG A 43 11.13 -6.20 -10.18
C ARG A 43 10.07 -6.26 -11.29
N SER A 44 8.86 -5.75 -11.05
CA SER A 44 7.80 -5.67 -12.06
C SER A 44 6.71 -4.66 -11.71
N THR A 45 5.95 -4.23 -12.72
CA THR A 45 4.76 -3.38 -12.52
C THR A 45 3.71 -4.07 -11.64
N LYS A 46 3.54 -5.39 -11.77
CA LYS A 46 2.61 -6.17 -10.91
C LYS A 46 3.02 -6.09 -9.45
N GLN A 47 4.32 -6.11 -9.15
CA GLN A 47 4.83 -5.95 -7.78
C GLN A 47 4.55 -4.55 -7.24
N ALA A 48 4.80 -3.49 -8.03
CA ALA A 48 4.47 -2.12 -7.62
C ALA A 48 2.97 -1.97 -7.32
N ILE A 49 2.09 -2.50 -8.19
CA ILE A 49 0.64 -2.51 -7.94
C ILE A 49 0.32 -3.25 -6.63
N ALA A 50 0.91 -4.43 -6.40
CA ALA A 50 0.68 -5.20 -5.19
C ALA A 50 1.13 -4.46 -3.91
N ILE A 51 2.26 -3.76 -3.96
CA ILE A 51 2.75 -2.94 -2.85
C ILE A 51 1.80 -1.77 -2.59
N GLY A 52 1.38 -1.05 -3.63
CA GLY A 52 0.41 0.05 -3.54
C GLY A 52 -0.93 -0.39 -2.94
N LEU A 53 -1.50 -1.51 -3.40
CA LEU A 53 -2.74 -2.07 -2.83
C LEU A 53 -2.58 -2.51 -1.37
N SER A 54 -1.40 -3.00 -0.98
CA SER A 54 -1.09 -3.36 0.41
C SER A 54 -0.90 -2.13 1.30
N LYS A 55 -0.37 -1.03 0.77
CA LYS A 55 -0.33 0.28 1.45
C LYS A 55 -1.74 0.82 1.67
N ALA A 56 -2.59 0.79 0.64
CA ALA A 56 -3.97 1.27 0.70
C ALA A 56 -4.78 0.59 1.83
N ARG A 57 -4.68 -0.74 1.94
CA ARG A 57 -5.35 -1.51 3.02
C ARG A 57 -4.86 -1.10 4.40
N ARG A 58 -3.53 -0.98 4.57
CA ARG A 58 -2.92 -0.53 5.84
C ARG A 58 -3.27 0.91 6.19
N ALA A 59 -3.55 1.75 5.20
CA ALA A 59 -4.02 3.12 5.37
C ALA A 59 -5.54 3.22 5.66
N GLY A 60 -6.25 2.09 5.70
CA GLY A 60 -7.67 2.03 6.05
C GLY A 60 -8.64 2.16 4.88
N VAL A 61 -8.16 2.09 3.63
CA VAL A 61 -9.06 1.99 2.47
C VAL A 61 -9.84 0.67 2.55
N LYS A 62 -11.16 0.73 2.32
CA LYS A 62 -12.08 -0.41 2.44
C LYS A 62 -11.98 -1.38 1.25
N LEU A 63 -10.77 -1.90 1.00
CA LEU A 63 -10.50 -2.91 -0.03
C LEU A 63 -10.59 -4.32 0.55
N PRO A 64 -11.49 -5.18 0.03
CA PRO A 64 -11.54 -6.56 0.47
C PRO A 64 -10.26 -7.32 0.06
N PRO A 65 -9.92 -8.41 0.78
CA PRO A 65 -8.93 -9.36 0.31
C PRO A 65 -9.42 -10.07 -0.96
N PRO A 66 -8.51 -10.60 -1.80
CA PRO A 66 -8.87 -11.41 -2.96
C PRO A 66 -9.72 -12.62 -2.57
N LYS A 67 -10.60 -13.05 -3.49
CA LYS A 67 -11.36 -14.29 -3.35
C LYS A 67 -10.41 -15.51 -3.22
N PRO A 68 -10.79 -16.58 -2.50
CA PRO A 68 -10.04 -17.82 -2.48
C PRO A 68 -9.68 -18.30 -3.91
N GLY A 69 -8.49 -18.87 -4.08
CA GLY A 69 -8.02 -19.38 -5.38
C GLY A 69 -7.52 -18.33 -6.37
N ARG A 70 -7.66 -17.02 -6.08
CA ARG A 70 -7.14 -15.94 -6.95
C ARG A 70 -5.67 -15.60 -6.70
N THR A 71 -5.14 -15.99 -5.54
CA THR A 71 -3.74 -15.78 -5.16
C THR A 71 -3.33 -16.86 -4.16
N SER A 72 -2.04 -16.94 -3.84
CA SER A 72 -1.55 -17.91 -2.86
C SER A 72 -2.21 -17.70 -1.50
N ALA A 73 -2.38 -18.79 -0.73
CA ALA A 73 -2.95 -18.73 0.60
C ALA A 73 -2.19 -17.75 1.50
N GLU A 74 -0.86 -17.75 1.41
CA GLU A 74 0.02 -16.83 2.14
C GLU A 74 -0.25 -15.35 1.78
N THR A 75 -0.35 -15.03 0.49
CA THR A 75 -0.62 -13.65 0.04
C THR A 75 -2.00 -13.18 0.52
N ARG A 76 -2.98 -14.07 0.47
CA ARG A 76 -4.33 -13.78 0.98
C ARG A 76 -4.30 -13.53 2.48
N GLU A 77 -3.62 -14.36 3.26
CA GLU A 77 -3.49 -14.19 4.71
C GLU A 77 -2.79 -12.88 5.06
N ARG A 78 -1.69 -12.56 4.35
CA ARG A 78 -1.02 -11.26 4.47
C ARG A 78 -1.97 -10.09 4.20
N THR A 79 -2.81 -10.22 3.18
CA THR A 79 -3.81 -9.20 2.84
C THR A 79 -4.83 -9.02 3.96
N VAL A 80 -5.31 -10.11 4.57
CA VAL A 80 -6.21 -10.06 5.74
C VAL A 80 -5.54 -9.34 6.91
N ARG A 81 -4.27 -9.66 7.20
CA ARG A 81 -3.50 -8.96 8.24
C ARG A 81 -3.36 -7.46 7.95
N ASP A 82 -3.15 -7.08 6.69
CA ASP A 82 -3.05 -5.67 6.29
C ASP A 82 -4.37 -4.92 6.45
N VAL A 83 -5.51 -5.54 6.14
CA VAL A 83 -6.85 -4.99 6.43
C VAL A 83 -7.06 -4.84 7.93
N ALA A 84 -6.71 -5.85 8.73
CA ALA A 84 -6.84 -5.81 10.17
C ALA A 84 -5.99 -4.67 10.79
N ARG A 85 -4.75 -4.48 10.31
CA ARG A 85 -3.88 -3.36 10.71
C ARG A 85 -4.47 -2.01 10.36
N GLY A 86 -5.05 -1.88 9.17
CA GLY A 86 -5.74 -0.64 8.77
C GLY A 86 -6.92 -0.29 9.66
N ARG A 87 -7.68 -1.30 10.12
CA ARG A 87 -8.80 -1.12 11.05
C ARG A 87 -8.36 -0.78 12.47
N ALA A 88 -7.36 -1.48 12.98
CA ALA A 88 -6.87 -1.26 14.35
C ALA A 88 -6.18 0.10 14.53
N GLY A 89 -5.60 0.63 13.44
CA GLY A 89 -4.78 1.83 13.48
C GLY A 89 -3.44 1.57 14.19
N SER A 90 -2.32 1.91 13.55
CA SER A 90 -1.02 1.80 14.21
C SER A 90 -0.79 3.00 15.13
N ARG A 91 -0.97 2.82 16.44
CA ARG A 91 -0.58 3.82 17.45
C ARG A 91 0.95 3.95 17.62
N ARG A 92 1.71 2.96 17.14
CA ARG A 92 3.17 2.93 17.27
C ARG A 92 3.84 3.49 16.01
N LYS A 93 4.82 4.38 16.21
CA LYS A 93 5.67 4.89 15.13
C LYS A 93 6.59 3.76 14.62
N PRO A 94 6.79 3.63 13.30
CA PRO A 94 7.77 2.69 12.77
C PRO A 94 9.17 2.99 13.30
N ALA A 95 9.94 1.94 13.62
CA ALA A 95 11.32 2.10 14.03
C ALA A 95 12.15 2.62 12.84
N GLN A 96 12.83 3.76 13.01
CA GLN A 96 13.59 4.42 11.93
C GLN A 96 14.65 3.50 11.33
N LYS A 97 15.38 2.74 12.16
CA LYS A 97 16.40 1.78 11.70
C LYS A 97 15.82 0.73 10.76
N ARG A 98 14.64 0.17 11.10
CA ARG A 98 13.93 -0.81 10.25
C ARG A 98 13.47 -0.19 8.94
N SER A 99 12.87 1.00 8.98
CA SER A 99 12.45 1.70 7.77
C SER A 99 13.61 1.95 6.81
N ARG A 100 14.76 2.41 7.33
CA ARG A 100 15.97 2.64 6.50
C ARG A 100 16.50 1.34 5.90
N ALA A 101 16.53 0.26 6.66
CA ALA A 101 16.96 -1.04 6.17
C ALA A 101 16.04 -1.56 5.04
N THR A 102 14.71 -1.47 5.22
CA THR A 102 13.76 -1.88 4.18
C THR A 102 13.90 -1.03 2.92
N LEU A 103 14.06 0.29 3.04
CA LEU A 103 14.28 1.17 1.89
C LEU A 103 15.55 0.78 1.11
N ARG A 104 16.67 0.55 1.81
CA ARG A 104 17.93 0.15 1.18
C ARG A 104 17.82 -1.20 0.45
N ALA A 105 17.08 -2.14 1.02
CA ALA A 105 16.81 -3.42 0.37
C ALA A 105 15.99 -3.23 -0.91
N LEU A 106 14.91 -2.43 -0.85
CA LEU A 106 14.06 -2.16 -2.00
C LEU A 106 14.77 -1.38 -3.12
N LYS A 107 15.79 -0.58 -2.80
CA LYS A 107 16.61 0.09 -3.84
C LYS A 107 17.44 -0.87 -4.71
N ARG A 108 17.61 -2.13 -4.27
CA ARG A 108 18.37 -3.15 -4.99
C ARG A 108 17.48 -4.16 -5.72
N GLU A 109 16.16 -3.99 -5.61
CA GLU A 109 15.16 -4.76 -6.37
C GLU A 109 15.02 -4.22 -7.79
#